data_AF-A0A820DHA2-F1
#
_entry.id   AF-A0A820DHA2-F1
#
_cell.length_a   1.000
_cell.length_b   1.000
_cell.length_c   1.000
_cell.angle_alpha   90.00
_cell.angle_beta   90.00
_cell.angle_gamma   90.00
#
_symmetry.space_group_name_H-M   'P 1'
#
loop_
_entity.id
_entity.type
_entity.pdbx_description
1 polymer ?
#
loop_
_entity_poly.entity_id
_entity_poly.type
_entity_poly.pdbx_seq_one_letter_code
_entity_poly.pdbx_strand_id
1 'polypeptide(L)'
;MASTITPISIINYKKPCNIDLGSITEYFCSVLASDGSHNRGALKDGNLLFKDHYVQSINIYKQYTKRTISAKCRAQMKKSTTYQINMIINTNRLADILEGTCECVAGNGPRAACKHLAALSFALLDYD
;
A
#
# COMPACT_ATOMS: atom_id res chain seq x y z
N MET A 1 28.07 -11.22 -6.59
CA MET A 1 27.10 -12.33 -6.50
C MET A 1 25.71 -11.73 -6.65
N ALA A 2 25.12 -11.83 -7.84
CA ALA A 2 23.81 -11.24 -8.13
C ALA A 2 22.71 -12.22 -7.68
N SER A 3 21.99 -11.88 -6.62
CA SER A 3 20.82 -12.64 -6.19
C SER A 3 19.70 -12.43 -7.20
N THR A 4 19.44 -13.46 -8.01
CA THR A 4 18.31 -13.56 -8.92
C THR A 4 17.00 -13.49 -8.12
N ILE A 5 16.32 -12.34 -8.18
CA ILE A 5 14.97 -12.18 -7.66
C ILE A 5 14.05 -12.88 -8.66
N THR A 6 13.63 -14.10 -8.36
CA THR A 6 12.60 -14.78 -9.12
C THR A 6 11.24 -14.15 -8.80
N PRO A 7 10.51 -13.60 -9.79
CA PRO A 7 9.12 -13.22 -9.59
C PRO A 7 8.31 -14.51 -9.45
N ILE A 8 7.98 -14.88 -8.21
CA ILE A 8 7.04 -15.98 -7.99
C ILE A 8 5.64 -15.39 -8.14
N SER A 9 5.02 -15.61 -9.30
CA SER A 9 3.60 -15.38 -9.53
C SER A 9 2.81 -16.43 -8.74
N ILE A 10 2.56 -16.19 -7.44
CA ILE A 10 1.72 -17.10 -6.65
C ILE A 10 0.26 -16.73 -6.87
N ILE A 11 -0.42 -17.52 -7.68
CA ILE A 11 -1.89 -17.63 -7.71
C ILE A 11 -2.24 -18.70 -6.68
N ASN A 12 -2.56 -18.32 -5.44
CA ASN A 12 -3.16 -19.24 -4.48
C ASN A 12 -3.98 -18.49 -3.42
N TYR A 13 -5.24 -18.90 -3.33
CA TYR A 13 -6.37 -18.30 -2.61
C TYR A 13 -6.25 -18.44 -1.09
N LYS A 14 -5.37 -17.66 -0.48
CA LYS A 14 -5.31 -17.48 0.96
C LYS A 14 -4.78 -16.09 1.25
N LYS A 15 -5.58 -15.25 1.91
CA LYS A 15 -5.26 -13.87 2.34
C LYS A 15 -3.75 -13.62 2.41
N PRO A 16 -3.18 -12.90 1.43
CA PRO A 16 -1.74 -12.85 1.21
C PRO A 16 -1.01 -12.08 2.31
N CYS A 17 -1.72 -11.36 3.17
CA CYS A 17 -1.19 -10.57 4.28
C CYS A 17 -2.18 -10.53 5.46
N ASN A 18 -1.69 -10.82 6.68
CA ASN A 18 -2.48 -10.69 7.91
C ASN A 18 -2.45 -9.23 8.40
N ILE A 19 -2.94 -8.33 7.54
CA ILE A 19 -3.09 -6.91 7.85
C ILE A 19 -4.49 -6.66 8.43
N ASP A 20 -4.54 -5.91 9.51
CA ASP A 20 -5.78 -5.48 10.15
C ASP A 20 -5.95 -3.96 10.07
N LEU A 21 -7.18 -3.50 10.29
CA LEU A 21 -7.53 -2.09 10.21
C LEU A 21 -6.83 -1.24 11.29
N GLY A 22 -6.49 -1.83 12.43
CA GLY A 22 -5.74 -1.18 13.52
C GLY A 22 -4.33 -0.81 13.07
N SER A 23 -3.55 -1.76 12.56
CA SER A 23 -2.20 -1.49 12.02
C SER A 23 -2.22 -0.46 10.88
N ILE A 24 -3.24 -0.50 10.00
CA ILE A 24 -3.41 0.52 8.95
C ILE A 24 -3.65 1.89 9.61
N THR A 25 -4.62 1.98 10.52
CA THR A 25 -4.98 3.27 11.14
C THR A 25 -3.82 3.84 11.93
N GLU A 26 -3.06 3.02 12.65
CA GLU A 26 -1.89 3.43 13.42
C GLU A 26 -0.78 3.98 12.52
N TYR A 27 -0.48 3.31 11.40
CA TYR A 27 0.48 3.82 10.42
C TYR A 27 0.05 5.20 9.88
N PHE A 28 -1.20 5.33 9.42
CA PHE A 28 -1.69 6.60 8.87
C PHE A 28 -1.86 7.71 9.93
N CYS A 29 -2.04 7.36 11.20
CA CYS A 29 -2.09 8.32 12.31
C CYS A 29 -0.71 8.71 12.86
N SER A 30 0.29 7.84 12.77
CA SER A 30 1.65 8.11 13.25
C SER A 30 2.54 8.81 12.21
N VAL A 31 2.19 8.67 10.93
CA VAL A 31 2.89 9.34 9.83
C VAL A 31 2.44 10.80 9.74
N LEU A 32 3.41 11.71 9.88
CA LEU A 32 3.25 13.11 9.53
C LEU A 32 3.35 13.27 8.00
N ALA A 33 2.44 14.00 7.40
CA ALA A 33 2.54 14.45 6.01
C ALA A 33 3.77 15.36 5.85
N SER A 34 4.16 15.63 4.60
CA SER A 34 5.32 16.48 4.27
C SER A 34 5.22 17.90 4.84
N ASP A 35 4.03 18.36 5.21
CA ASP A 35 3.74 19.66 5.85
C ASP A 35 3.65 19.58 7.38
N GLY A 36 3.94 18.42 7.99
CA GLY A 36 3.83 18.20 9.44
C GLY A 36 2.40 17.96 9.94
N SER A 37 1.40 17.87 9.04
CA SER A 37 0.02 17.57 9.41
C SER A 37 -0.27 16.07 9.43
N HIS A 38 -1.23 15.62 10.23
CA HIS A 38 -1.69 14.23 10.19
C HIS A 38 -2.62 14.06 9.00
N ASN A 39 -2.29 13.17 8.06
CA ASN A 39 -3.10 12.97 6.85
C ASN A 39 -4.31 12.04 7.10
N ARG A 40 -5.13 12.34 8.13
CA ARG A 40 -6.31 11.53 8.46
C ARG A 40 -7.33 11.46 7.32
N GLY A 41 -7.34 12.48 6.45
CA GLY A 41 -8.18 12.51 5.24
C GLY A 41 -7.82 11.43 4.22
N ALA A 42 -6.57 10.96 4.20
CA ALA A 42 -6.10 9.95 3.24
C ALA A 42 -6.83 8.62 3.37
N LEU A 43 -7.22 8.20 4.58
CA LEU A 43 -7.99 6.97 4.79
C LEU A 43 -9.39 7.07 4.18
N LYS A 44 -10.07 8.20 4.37
CA LYS A 44 -11.41 8.42 3.81
C LYS A 44 -11.37 8.42 2.28
N ASP A 45 -10.45 9.19 1.70
CA ASP A 45 -10.30 9.30 0.25
C ASP A 45 -9.76 8.00 -0.37
N GLY A 46 -8.89 7.29 0.35
CA GLY A 46 -8.37 5.99 -0.08
C GLY A 46 -9.44 4.92 -0.13
N ASN A 47 -10.37 4.92 0.83
CA ASN A 47 -11.51 4.00 0.81
C ASN A 47 -12.42 4.25 -0.41
N LEU A 48 -12.60 5.52 -0.82
CA LEU A 48 -13.34 5.83 -2.05
C LEU A 48 -12.62 5.28 -3.29
N LEU A 49 -11.31 5.51 -3.40
CA LEU A 49 -10.52 4.98 -4.52
C LEU A 49 -10.52 3.44 -4.57
N PHE A 50 -10.52 2.78 -3.42
CA PHE A 50 -10.66 1.33 -3.33
C PHE A 50 -12.03 0.86 -3.83
N LYS A 51 -13.12 1.44 -3.31
CA LYS A 51 -14.50 1.11 -3.72
C LYS A 51 -14.76 1.34 -5.20
N ASP A 52 -14.15 2.37 -5.78
CA ASP A 52 -14.30 2.68 -7.19
C ASP A 52 -13.29 1.90 -8.09
N HIS A 53 -12.58 0.90 -7.54
CA HIS A 53 -11.66 0.00 -8.26
C HIS A 53 -10.50 0.72 -8.99
N TYR A 54 -9.97 1.80 -8.41
CA TYR A 54 -8.83 2.53 -8.97
C TYR A 54 -7.48 1.82 -8.75
N VAL A 55 -7.39 0.91 -7.77
CA VAL A 55 -6.20 0.09 -7.49
C VAL A 55 -6.15 -1.10 -8.46
N GLN A 56 -5.00 -1.28 -9.10
CA GLN A 56 -4.77 -2.23 -10.18
C GLN A 56 -3.39 -2.88 -10.04
N SER A 57 -3.21 -4.04 -10.67
CA SER A 57 -1.91 -4.70 -10.80
C SER A 57 -1.16 -4.86 -9.46
N ILE A 58 -1.87 -5.34 -8.43
CA ILE A 58 -1.25 -5.64 -7.14
C ILE A 58 -0.34 -6.86 -7.32
N ASN A 59 0.95 -6.67 -7.05
CA ASN A 59 1.97 -7.71 -7.04
C ASN A 59 2.51 -7.81 -5.62
N ILE A 60 2.65 -9.04 -5.13
CA ILE A 60 3.11 -9.30 -3.76
C ILE A 60 4.33 -10.20 -3.84
N TYR A 61 5.46 -9.69 -3.38
CA TYR A 61 6.72 -10.39 -3.29
C TYR A 61 6.99 -10.79 -1.84
N LYS A 62 7.14 -12.08 -1.60
CA LYS A 62 7.43 -12.61 -0.26
C LYS A 62 8.94 -12.68 -0.04
N GLN A 63 9.43 -12.09 1.04
CA GLN A 63 10.83 -12.15 1.47
C GLN A 63 10.91 -12.49 2.95
N TYR A 64 11.11 -13.77 3.30
CA TYR A 64 11.25 -14.24 4.69
C TYR A 64 10.20 -13.65 5.65
N THR A 65 10.56 -12.56 6.34
CA THR A 65 9.78 -11.84 7.37
C THR A 65 9.14 -10.53 6.88
N LYS A 66 9.27 -10.22 5.59
CA LYS A 66 8.74 -9.03 4.94
C LYS A 66 7.96 -9.43 3.68
N ARG A 67 6.97 -8.62 3.34
CA ARG A 67 6.32 -8.66 2.02
C ARG A 67 6.44 -7.30 1.38
N THR A 68 6.95 -7.29 0.16
CA THR A 68 6.99 -6.11 -0.69
C THR A 68 5.79 -6.18 -1.62
N ILE A 69 4.88 -5.23 -1.48
CA ILE A 69 3.70 -5.08 -2.33
C ILE A 69 3.98 -3.92 -3.28
N SER A 70 3.76 -4.14 -4.57
CA SER A 70 3.72 -3.08 -5.56
C SER A 70 2.37 -3.07 -6.25
N ALA A 71 1.82 -1.89 -6.48
CA ALA A 71 0.53 -1.74 -7.13
C ALA A 71 0.51 -0.47 -7.98
N LYS A 72 -0.49 -0.39 -8.86
CA LYS A 72 -0.78 0.80 -9.65
C LYS A 72 -2.11 1.36 -9.18
N CYS A 73 -2.22 2.68 -9.03
CA CYS A 73 -3.49 3.32 -8.75
C CYS A 73 -3.75 4.42 -9.77
N ARG A 74 -4.91 4.39 -10.42
CA ARG A 74 -5.30 5.46 -11.34
C ARG A 74 -5.57 6.75 -10.57
N ALA A 75 -5.31 7.89 -11.20
CA ALA A 75 -5.70 9.18 -10.66
C ALA A 75 -7.20 9.39 -10.85
N GLN A 76 -7.89 9.85 -9.79
CA GLN A 76 -9.34 10.08 -9.81
C GLN A 76 -9.78 11.05 -10.91
N MET A 77 -9.02 12.13 -11.10
CA MET A 77 -9.37 13.22 -12.04
C MET A 77 -8.68 13.09 -13.41
N LYS A 78 -7.51 12.44 -13.47
CA LYS A 78 -6.71 12.31 -14.70
C LYS A 78 -6.69 10.85 -15.13
N LYS A 79 -7.68 10.44 -15.94
CA LYS A 79 -7.91 9.04 -16.33
C LYS A 79 -6.70 8.35 -16.98
N SER A 80 -5.79 9.11 -17.60
CA SER A 80 -4.56 8.60 -18.21
C SER A 80 -3.36 8.55 -17.26
N THR A 81 -3.48 9.08 -16.05
CA THR A 81 -2.41 9.09 -15.05
C THR A 81 -2.58 7.91 -14.11
N THR A 82 -1.51 7.14 -13.97
CA THR A 82 -1.42 6.03 -13.01
C THR A 82 -0.21 6.26 -12.13
N TYR A 83 -0.38 6.11 -10.83
CA TYR A 83 0.69 6.22 -9.85
C TYR A 83 1.15 4.83 -9.45
N GLN A 84 2.45 4.59 -9.50
CA GLN A 84 3.04 3.43 -8.85
C GLN A 84 3.02 3.63 -7.33
N ILE A 85 2.62 2.59 -6.61
CA ILE A 85 2.61 2.49 -5.16
C ILE A 85 3.50 1.32 -4.80
N ASN A 86 4.40 1.50 -3.83
CA ASN A 86 5.13 0.40 -3.22
C ASN A 86 4.96 0.45 -1.70
N MET A 87 4.75 -0.71 -1.10
CA MET A 87 4.55 -0.88 0.33
C MET A 87 5.37 -2.06 0.81
N ILE A 88 5.98 -1.95 1.98
CA ILE A 88 6.65 -3.05 2.64
C ILE A 88 5.97 -3.29 3.97
N ILE A 89 5.50 -4.51 4.19
CA ILE A 89 4.88 -4.93 5.45
C ILE A 89 5.74 -5.99 6.14
N ASN A 90 5.75 -5.98 7.46
CA ASN A 90 6.33 -7.05 8.26
C ASN A 90 5.33 -8.22 8.37
N THR A 91 5.83 -9.46 8.37
CA THR A 91 4.99 -10.67 8.47
C THR A 91 5.24 -11.48 9.75
N ASN A 92 6.15 -11.06 10.62
CA ASN A 92 6.46 -11.77 11.87
C ASN A 92 5.48 -11.46 13.02
N ARG A 93 4.73 -10.35 12.96
CA ARG A 93 3.69 -9.93 13.91
C ARG A 93 2.43 -9.48 13.14
N LEU A 94 1.40 -8.94 13.80
CA LEU A 94 0.35 -8.13 13.16
C LEU A 94 1.02 -7.25 12.10
N ALA A 95 0.51 -7.28 10.86
CA ALA A 95 1.29 -6.82 9.72
C ALA A 95 1.49 -5.30 9.72
N ASP A 96 2.55 -4.86 10.40
CA ASP A 96 2.93 -3.46 10.45
C ASP A 96 3.49 -3.01 9.10
N ILE A 97 2.99 -1.87 8.64
CA ILE A 97 3.51 -1.19 7.46
C ILE A 97 4.85 -0.56 7.86
N LEU A 98 5.94 -1.11 7.32
CA LEU A 98 7.29 -0.62 7.57
C LEU A 98 7.58 0.63 6.74
N GLU A 99 7.22 0.56 5.46
CA GLU A 99 7.48 1.62 4.48
C GLU A 99 6.36 1.68 3.46
N GLY A 100 6.10 2.88 2.96
CA GLY A 100 5.12 3.15 1.91
C GLY A 100 5.61 4.30 1.05
N THR A 101 5.56 4.13 -0.26
CA THR A 101 5.96 5.14 -1.25
C THR A 101 4.91 5.22 -2.34
N CYS A 102 4.68 6.42 -2.87
CA CYS A 102 3.83 6.63 -4.03
C CYS A 102 4.38 7.77 -4.89
N GLU A 103 4.23 7.65 -6.21
CA GLU A 103 4.70 8.68 -7.16
C GLU A 103 3.86 9.96 -7.14
N CYS A 104 2.81 10.04 -6.32
CA CYS A 104 2.06 11.28 -6.17
C CYS A 104 2.80 12.30 -5.29
N VAL A 105 2.49 13.58 -5.46
CA VAL A 105 3.12 14.68 -4.70
C VAL A 105 3.02 14.47 -3.18
N ALA A 106 1.86 14.00 -2.70
CA ALA A 106 1.60 13.74 -1.28
C ALA A 106 2.20 12.42 -0.76
N GLY A 107 2.75 11.59 -1.66
CA GLY A 107 3.27 10.26 -1.35
C GLY A 107 4.76 10.10 -1.60
N ASN A 108 5.46 11.20 -1.88
CA ASN A 108 6.88 11.17 -2.19
C ASN A 108 7.70 11.12 -0.89
N GLY A 109 8.06 9.92 -0.46
CA GLY A 109 8.86 9.66 0.75
C GLY A 109 8.68 8.24 1.28
N PRO A 110 9.62 7.73 2.11
CA PRO A 110 9.61 6.34 2.60
C PRO A 110 8.48 6.03 3.59
N ARG A 111 7.85 7.08 4.15
CA ARG A 111 6.68 7.01 5.02
C ARG A 111 5.55 7.83 4.42
N ALA A 112 5.17 7.53 3.18
CA ALA A 112 4.02 8.16 2.55
C ALA A 112 2.73 7.77 3.29
N ALA A 113 1.80 8.71 3.41
CA ALA A 113 0.43 8.48 3.91
C ALA A 113 -0.59 9.10 2.95
N CYS A 114 -0.41 8.87 1.64
CA CYS A 114 -1.33 9.39 0.63
C CYS A 114 -2.57 8.51 0.45
N LYS A 115 -3.62 9.08 -0.14
CA LYS A 115 -4.87 8.35 -0.44
C LYS A 115 -4.69 7.11 -1.32
N HIS A 116 -3.69 7.10 -2.21
CA HIS A 116 -3.42 5.93 -3.05
C HIS A 116 -2.84 4.76 -2.24
N LEU A 117 -1.94 5.05 -1.29
CA LEU A 117 -1.41 4.04 -0.37
C LEU A 117 -2.52 3.50 0.54
N ALA A 118 -3.41 4.37 1.02
CA ALA A 118 -4.58 3.97 1.80
C ALA A 118 -5.51 3.04 1.00
N ALA A 119 -5.76 3.37 -0.28
CA ALA A 119 -6.55 2.52 -1.16
C ALA A 119 -5.93 1.11 -1.32
N LEU A 120 -4.59 1.03 -1.45
CA LEU A 120 -3.88 -0.24 -1.47
C LEU A 120 -4.04 -1.00 -0.14
N SER A 121 -3.95 -0.32 1.00
CA SER A 121 -4.18 -0.94 2.32
C SER A 121 -5.57 -1.56 2.44
N PHE A 122 -6.61 -0.86 1.97
CA PHE A 122 -7.98 -1.42 1.93
C PHE A 122 -8.09 -2.62 0.99
N ALA A 123 -7.45 -2.54 -0.19
CA ALA A 123 -7.43 -3.66 -1.12
C ALA A 123 -6.76 -4.91 -0.53
N LEU A 124 -5.71 -4.75 0.29
CA LEU A 124 -5.04 -5.84 1.00
C LEU A 124 -5.84 -6.38 2.19
N LEU A 125 -6.69 -5.54 2.80
CA LEU A 125 -7.58 -5.94 3.88
C LEU A 125 -8.71 -6.85 3.37
N ASP A 126 -9.28 -6.48 2.21
CA ASP A 126 -10.39 -7.15 1.52
C ASP A 126 -9.94 -8.36 0.68
N TYR A 127 -8.64 -8.53 0.46
CA TYR A 127 -8.09 -9.65 -0.31
C TYR A 127 -8.23 -10.98 0.48
N ASP A 128 -9.24 -11.77 0.13
CA ASP A 128 -9.51 -13.12 0.65
C ASP A 128 -8.78 -14.22 -0.16
#